data_AF-W0R4S5-F1
#
_entry.id   AF-W0R4S5-F1
#
_cell.length_a   1.000
_cell.length_b   1.000
_cell.length_c   1.000
_cell.angle_alpha   90.00
_cell.angle_beta   90.00
_cell.angle_gamma   90.00
#
_symmetry.space_group_name_H-M   'P 1'
#
loop_
_entity.id
_entity.type
_entity.pdbx_description
1 polymer ?
#
loop_
_entity_poly.entity_id
_entity_poly.type
_entity_poly.pdbx_seq_one_letter_code
_entity_poly.pdbx_strand_id
1 'polypeptide(L)' 'MADNLKQLCQTHQIERAALFDQFPYTDHIESGVWLIRK' A
#
# COMPACT_ATOMS: atom_id res chain seq x y z
N MET A 1 -7.27 -2.84 -0.48
CA MET A 1 -5.80 -2.71 -0.67
C MET A 1 -5.06 -4.04 -0.52
N ALA A 2 -5.17 -4.74 0.62
CA ALA A 2 -4.43 -5.98 0.85
C ALA A 2 -4.64 -7.05 -0.24
N ASP A 3 -5.88 -7.24 -0.71
CA ASP A 3 -6.16 -8.23 -1.75
C ASP A 3 -5.63 -7.83 -3.13
N ASN A 4 -5.60 -6.53 -3.46
CA ASN A 4 -4.97 -6.07 -4.71
C ASN A 4 -3.45 -6.26 -4.67
N LEU A 5 -2.83 -6.04 -3.52
CA LEU A 5 -1.40 -6.25 -3.35
C LEU A 5 -1.02 -7.72 -3.52
N LYS A 6 -1.86 -8.68 -3.08
CA LYS A 6 -1.61 -10.11 -3.33
C LYS A 6 -1.45 -10.43 -4.81
N GLN A 7 -2.26 -9.82 -5.68
CA GLN A 7 -2.15 -10.00 -7.12
C GLN A 7 -0.94 -9.28 -7.70
N LEU A 8 -0.71 -8.01 -7.33
CA LEU A 8 0.40 -7.22 -7.86
C LEU A 8 1.77 -7.78 -7.43
N CYS A 9 1.88 -8.35 -6.23
CA CYS A 9 3.11 -8.98 -5.72
C CYS A 9 3.53 -10.26 -6.48
N GLN A 10 2.68 -10.79 -7.36
CA GLN A 10 3.05 -11.88 -8.25
C GLN A 10 4.13 -11.42 -9.25
N THR A 11 4.00 -10.19 -9.76
CA THR A 11 4.87 -9.62 -10.81
C THR A 11 5.78 -8.49 -10.33
N HIS A 12 5.43 -7.85 -9.21
CA HIS A 12 6.19 -6.75 -8.62
C HIS A 12 6.58 -7.07 -7.17
N GLN A 13 7.52 -6.32 -6.60
CA GLN A 13 7.90 -6.36 -5.20
C GLN A 13 7.62 -4.99 -4.56
N ILE A 14 7.22 -4.98 -3.29
CA ILE A 14 7.04 -3.74 -2.52
C ILE A 14 8.41 -3.28 -2.06
N GLU A 15 8.87 -2.15 -2.58
CA GLU A 15 10.15 -1.55 -2.19
C GLU A 15 9.95 -0.59 -1.00
N ARG A 16 8.83 0.13 -0.98
CA ARG A 16 8.51 1.11 0.07
C ARG A 16 7.02 1.09 0.39
N ALA A 17 6.69 1.39 1.63
CA ALA A 17 5.33 1.61 2.09
C ALA A 17 5.28 2.87 2.96
N ALA A 18 4.17 3.59 2.89
CA ALA A 18 3.91 4.79 3.68
C ALA A 18 2.48 4.77 4.20
N LEU A 19 2.31 5.26 5.43
CA LEU A 19 1.03 5.47 6.08
C LEU A 19 0.75 6.96 6.13
N PHE A 20 -0.49 7.34 5.83
CA PHE A 20 -0.94 8.72 5.84
C PHE A 20 -2.18 8.82 6.73
N ASP A 21 -2.05 9.54 7.85
CA ASP A 21 -3.17 9.91 8.71
C ASP A 21 -3.81 11.20 8.18
N GLN A 22 -4.46 11.08 7.02
CA GLN A 22 -5.05 12.21 6.30
C GLN A 22 -6.31 12.75 6.99
N PHE A 23 -6.95 11.93 7.83
CA PHE A 23 -8.18 12.28 8.55
C PHE A 23 -8.02 12.01 10.04
N PRO A 24 -7.38 12.94 10.78
CA PRO A 24 -7.13 12.76 12.21
C PRO A 24 -8.44 12.50 12.96
N TYR A 25 -8.38 11.57 13.92
CA TYR A 25 -9.50 11.19 14.79
C TYR A 25 -10.67 10.50 14.08
N THR A 26 -10.43 9.94 12.88
CA THR A 26 -11.36 9.03 12.21
C THR A 26 -10.77 7.63 12.10
N ASP A 27 -11.61 6.62 11.88
CA ASP A 27 -11.12 5.25 11.63
C ASP A 27 -10.51 5.08 10.22
N HIS A 28 -10.50 6.14 9.40
CA HIS A 28 -9.98 6.09 8.05
C HIS A 28 -8.45 6.13 8.06
N ILE A 29 -7.84 5.10 7.46
CA ILE A 29 -6.40 5.02 7.27
C ILE A 29 -6.12 5.03 5.77
N GLU A 30 -5.28 5.97 5.33
CA GLU A 30 -4.74 5.97 3.98
C GLU A 30 -3.30 5.45 3.98
N SER A 31 -2.93 4.71 2.93
CA SER A 31 -1.58 4.18 2.81
C SER A 31 -1.19 4.02 1.35
N GLY A 32 0.09 4.24 1.06
CA GLY A 32 0.68 4.10 -0.26
C GLY A 32 1.77 3.03 -0.26
N VAL A 33 1.95 2.37 -1.41
CA VAL A 33 2.99 1.37 -1.62
C VAL A 33 3.68 1.62 -2.95
N TRP A 34 5.01 1.54 -2.96
CA TRP A 34 5.83 1.65 -4.15
C TRP A 34 6.22 0.26 -4.64
N LEU A 35 5.82 -0.06 -5.87
CA LEU A 35 6.04 -1.36 -6.49
C LEU A 35 7.12 -1.27 -7.57
N ILE A 36 8.06 -2.22 -7.57
CA ILE A 36 9.07 -2.39 -8.61
C ILE A 36 8.88 -3.75 -9.25
N ARG A 37 8.97 -3.84 -10.59
CA ARG A 37 8.84 -5.12 -11.29
C ARG A 37 10.01 -6.05 -10.94
N LYS A 38 9.71 -7.34 -10.77
CA LYS A 38 10.75 -8.39 -10.58
C LYS A 38 11.68 -8.48 -11.79
#